data_AF-A0A0F9DGI2-F1
#
_entry.id   AF-A0A0F9DGI2-F1
#
_cell.length_a   1.000
_cell.length_b   1.000
_cell.length_c   1.000
_cell.angle_alpha   90.00
_cell.angle_beta   90.00
_cell.angle_gamma   90.00
#
_symmetry.space_group_name_H-M   'P 1'
#
loop_
_entity.id
_entity.type
_entity.pdbx_description
1 polymer ?
#
loop_
_entity_poly.entity_id
_entity_poly.type
_entity_poly.pdbx_seq_one_letter_code
_entity_poly.pdbx_strand_id
1 'polypeptide(L)'
;MAGTPQITAQSRVFTFEDSAGPASEPVYQGAARAMGVSWPQGDITPIRLPSGDRYGDFVIKRTIVGQRGLPSLPLQFRMLEDLSAVLGLVRKGCPIDIQVHFGACQQPTDFNGGWDKIIVLELA
;
A
#
# COMPACT_ATOMS: atom_id res chain seq x y z
N MET A 1 23.82 12.65 -1.81
CA MET A 1 23.73 11.17 -1.87
C MET A 1 22.65 10.82 -2.88
N ALA A 2 23.04 10.52 -4.11
CA ALA A 2 22.11 10.10 -5.15
C ALA A 2 21.74 8.64 -4.89
N GLY A 3 20.52 8.39 -4.42
CA GLY A 3 20.00 7.04 -4.25
C GLY A 3 19.88 6.41 -5.63
N THR A 4 20.53 5.26 -5.82
CA THR A 4 20.36 4.44 -7.01
C THR A 4 18.86 4.18 -7.21
N PRO A 5 18.26 4.57 -8.34
CA PRO A 5 16.85 4.30 -8.57
C PRO A 5 16.65 2.78 -8.48
N GLN A 6 15.74 2.34 -7.61
CA GLN A 6 15.34 0.94 -7.53
C GLN A 6 14.78 0.52 -8.90
N ILE A 7 15.62 -0.15 -9.70
CA ILE A 7 15.27 -0.63 -11.06
C ILE A 7 14.15 -1.67 -10.98
N THR A 8 14.06 -2.39 -9.85
CA THR A 8 12.97 -3.31 -9.53
C THR A 8 12.55 -3.12 -8.08
N ALA A 9 11.25 -3.16 -7.77
CA ALA A 9 10.79 -3.17 -6.39
C ALA A 9 11.15 -4.50 -5.73
N GLN A 10 11.57 -4.49 -4.46
CA GLN A 10 11.86 -5.71 -3.69
C GLN A 10 10.59 -6.46 -3.24
N SER A 11 9.41 -5.98 -3.63
CA SER A 11 8.12 -6.63 -3.36
C SER A 11 7.71 -7.56 -4.49
N ARG A 12 7.15 -8.72 -4.15
CA ARG A 12 6.47 -9.67 -5.05
C ARG A 12 5.03 -9.82 -4.58
N VAL A 13 4.09 -9.74 -5.51
CA VAL A 13 2.66 -9.79 -5.20
C VAL A 13 2.10 -11.12 -5.68
N PHE A 14 1.45 -11.83 -4.76
CA PHE A 14 0.72 -13.05 -5.02
C PHE A 14 -0.75 -12.82 -4.69
N THR A 15 -1.63 -13.34 -5.54
CA THR A 15 -3.09 -13.26 -5.35
C THR A 15 -3.67 -14.65 -5.25
N PHE A 16 -4.53 -14.87 -4.28
CA PHE A 16 -5.35 -16.06 -4.15
C PHE A 16 -6.77 -15.72 -4.61
N GLU A 17 -7.25 -16.42 -5.63
CA GLU A 17 -8.65 -16.35 -5.98
C GLU A 17 -9.43 -17.28 -5.04
N ASP A 18 -10.55 -16.79 -4.50
CA ASP A 18 -11.46 -17.55 -3.64
C ASP A 18 -10.88 -17.93 -2.26
N SER A 19 -10.00 -17.06 -1.74
CA SER A 19 -9.34 -17.14 -0.43
C SER A 19 -8.14 -18.09 -0.35
N ALA A 20 -7.22 -17.81 0.58
CA ALA A 20 -6.04 -18.60 0.86
C ALA A 20 -6.42 -19.92 1.54
N GLY A 21 -5.97 -21.03 0.96
CA GLY A 21 -6.24 -22.37 1.49
C GLY A 21 -5.36 -23.43 0.82
N PRO A 22 -5.30 -24.66 1.35
CA PRO A 22 -4.46 -25.73 0.80
C PRO A 22 -4.89 -26.19 -0.60
N ALA A 23 -6.09 -25.82 -1.05
CA ALA A 23 -6.61 -26.09 -2.39
C ALA A 23 -6.49 -24.88 -3.35
N SER A 24 -6.05 -23.72 -2.87
CA SER A 24 -5.96 -22.48 -3.63
C SER A 24 -4.50 -22.19 -3.98
N GLU A 25 -4.16 -22.22 -5.27
CA GLU A 25 -2.79 -21.95 -5.71
C GLU A 25 -2.52 -20.44 -5.82
N PRO A 26 -1.37 -19.94 -5.30
CA PRO A 26 -1.01 -18.54 -5.43
C PRO A 26 -0.68 -18.17 -6.87
N VAL A 27 -1.30 -17.11 -7.38
CA VAL A 27 -1.00 -16.55 -8.70
C VAL A 27 0.02 -15.42 -8.57
N TYR A 28 1.19 -15.58 -9.18
CA TYR A 28 2.25 -14.56 -9.17
C TYR A 28 1.96 -13.42 -10.14
N GLN A 29 1.89 -12.19 -9.61
CA GLN A 29 1.66 -10.98 -10.38
C GLN A 29 3.00 -10.31 -10.71
N GLY A 30 3.72 -10.84 -11.70
CA GLY A 30 5.10 -10.41 -12.02
C GLY A 30 5.25 -8.97 -12.52
N ALA A 31 4.16 -8.36 -12.96
CA ALA A 31 4.09 -6.96 -13.35
C ALA A 31 3.61 -6.04 -12.20
N ALA A 32 3.40 -6.58 -11.00
CA ALA A 32 2.91 -5.86 -9.84
C ALA A 32 3.99 -5.61 -8.80
N ARG A 33 3.84 -4.50 -8.08
CA ARG A 33 4.67 -4.16 -6.92
C ARG A 33 3.83 -3.53 -5.82
N ALA A 34 4.25 -3.73 -4.58
CA ALA A 34 3.75 -2.95 -3.46
C ALA A 34 4.55 -1.65 -3.35
N MET A 35 3.83 -0.56 -3.10
CA MET A 35 4.40 0.74 -2.81
C MET A 35 4.65 0.86 -1.29
N GLY A 36 5.00 2.07 -0.83
CA GLY A 36 5.13 2.34 0.61
C GLY A 36 3.78 2.27 1.32
N VAL A 37 3.78 1.73 2.54
CA VAL A 37 2.65 1.85 3.47
C VAL A 37 2.40 3.34 3.74
N SER A 38 1.15 3.77 3.59
CA SER A 38 0.74 5.13 3.91
C SER A 38 -0.33 5.10 5.01
N TRP A 39 -0.22 6.00 5.98
CA TRP A 39 -1.21 6.14 7.04
C TRP A 39 -1.49 7.62 7.33
N PRO A 40 -2.56 8.19 6.76
CA PRO A 40 -2.91 9.59 6.97
C PRO A 40 -3.18 9.87 8.45
N GLN A 41 -2.42 10.78 9.05
CA GLN A 41 -2.53 11.13 10.48
C GLN A 41 -3.56 12.24 10.77
N GLY A 42 -4.30 12.67 9.75
CA GLY A 42 -5.23 13.79 9.83
C GLY A 42 -4.52 15.14 9.68
N ASP A 43 -5.21 16.09 9.04
CA ASP A 43 -4.66 17.43 8.81
C ASP A 43 -4.70 18.27 10.09
N ILE A 44 -3.68 19.10 10.29
CA ILE A 44 -3.63 20.04 11.41
C ILE A 44 -4.21 21.38 10.97
N THR A 45 -5.37 21.73 11.52
CA THR A 45 -6.01 23.02 11.26
C THR A 45 -5.75 23.98 12.43
N PRO A 46 -5.00 25.09 12.23
CA PRO A 46 -4.76 26.07 13.29
C PRO A 46 -5.96 27.02 13.45
N ILE A 47 -6.41 27.18 14.70
CA ILE A 47 -7.35 28.25 15.09
C ILE A 47 -6.53 29.51 15.36
N ARG A 48 -6.75 30.52 14.51
CA ARG A 48 -6.06 31.81 14.55
C ARG A 48 -6.92 32.84 15.25
N LEU A 49 -6.33 33.57 16.19
CA LEU A 49 -6.92 34.78 16.77
C LEU A 49 -6.11 36.01 16.35
N PRO A 50 -6.72 37.18 16.19
CA PRO A 50 -5.99 38.41 15.97
C PRO A 50 -5.02 38.66 17.13
N SER A 51 -3.82 39.13 16.81
CA SER A 51 -2.80 39.51 17.80
C SER A 51 -3.25 40.74 18.58
N GLY A 52 -3.02 40.74 19.90
CA GLY A 52 -3.31 41.89 20.75
C GLY A 52 -2.32 43.06 20.55
N ASP A 53 -1.14 42.77 20.00
CA ASP A 53 -0.02 43.72 19.97
C ASP A 53 0.16 44.37 18.61
N ARG A 54 -0.35 43.76 17.52
CA ARG A 54 -0.16 44.22 16.15
C ARG A 54 -1.39 43.94 15.29
N TYR A 55 -1.87 44.97 14.61
CA TYR A 55 -3.01 44.85 13.70
C TYR A 55 -2.61 44.06 12.45
N GLY A 56 -3.48 43.15 11.99
CA GLY A 56 -3.24 42.30 10.82
C GLY A 56 -2.47 41.00 11.10
N ASP A 57 -1.86 40.86 12.28
CA ASP A 57 -1.19 39.63 12.70
C ASP A 57 -2.16 38.67 13.39
N PHE A 58 -1.88 37.37 13.28
CA PHE A 58 -2.65 36.33 13.95
C PHE A 58 -1.75 35.41 14.79
N VAL A 59 -2.21 35.10 15.99
CA VAL A 59 -1.61 34.10 16.87
C VAL A 59 -2.39 32.80 16.80
N ILE A 60 -1.67 31.67 16.76
CA ILE A 60 -2.30 30.34 16.80
C ILE A 60 -2.62 30.02 18.25
N LYS A 61 -3.91 30.01 18.62
CA LYS A 61 -4.33 29.69 20.00
C LYS A 61 -4.45 28.19 20.24
N ARG A 62 -4.87 27.46 19.21
CA ARG A 62 -5.15 26.03 19.29
C ARG A 62 -5.01 25.40 17.93
N THR A 63 -4.70 24.12 17.90
CA THR A 63 -4.76 23.29 16.70
C THR A 63 -5.82 22.21 16.88
N ILE A 64 -6.56 21.94 15.82
CA ILE A 64 -7.48 20.79 15.72
C ILE A 64 -6.83 19.79 14.77
N VAL A 65 -6.73 18.53 15.21
CA VAL A 65 -6.23 17.44 14.37
C VAL A 65 -7.43 16.74 13.74
N GLY A 66 -7.39 16.59 12.41
CA GLY A 66 -8.41 15.87 11.66
C GLY A 66 -8.44 14.37 11.98
N GLN A 67 -9.46 13.68 11.47
CA GLN A 67 -9.58 12.24 11.67
C GLN A 67 -8.41 11.50 10.98
N ARG A 68 -7.84 10.53 11.70
CA ARG A 68 -6.85 9.61 11.10
C ARG A 68 -7.53 8.76 10.04
N GLY A 69 -6.89 8.66 8.88
CA GLY A 69 -7.31 7.74 7.82
C GLY A 69 -6.99 6.30 8.18
N LEU A 70 -7.42 5.37 7.32
CA LEU A 70 -7.02 3.98 7.41
C LEU A 70 -5.60 3.81 6.84
N PRO A 71 -4.76 2.94 7.42
CA PRO A 71 -3.52 2.55 6.78
C PRO A 71 -3.82 1.85 5.45
N SER A 72 -3.05 2.16 4.43
CA SER A 72 -3.20 1.58 3.09
C SER A 72 -1.85 1.16 2.52
N LEU A 73 -1.85 0.04 1.80
CA LEU A 73 -0.72 -0.45 1.02
C LEU A 73 -1.11 -0.41 -0.46
N PRO A 74 -0.71 0.62 -1.21
CA PRO A 74 -1.04 0.69 -2.63
C PRO A 74 -0.26 -0.38 -3.41
N LEU A 75 -0.95 -1.13 -4.24
CA LEU A 75 -0.36 -2.02 -5.23
C LEU A 75 -0.36 -1.33 -6.59
N GLN A 76 0.79 -1.32 -7.25
CA GLN A 76 0.93 -0.79 -8.60
C GLN A 76 1.16 -1.95 -9.56
N PHE A 77 0.26 -2.08 -10.53
CA PHE A 77 0.39 -3.01 -11.64
C PHE A 77 0.86 -2.24 -12.87
N ARG A 78 1.80 -2.79 -13.63
CA ARG A 78 2.07 -2.26 -14.98
C ARG A 78 0.87 -2.60 -15.84
N MET A 79 0.30 -1.59 -16.49
CA MET A 79 -0.76 -1.77 -17.47
C MET A 79 -0.17 -2.55 -18.65
N LEU A 80 -0.48 -3.85 -18.71
CA LEU A 80 -0.31 -4.68 -19.89
C LEU A 80 -1.61 -4.58 -20.71
N GLU A 81 -1.57 -4.94 -22.00
CA GLU A 81 -2.76 -4.93 -22.88
C GLU A 81 -3.92 -5.80 -22.32
N ASP A 82 -3.61 -6.69 -21.36
CA ASP A 82 -4.55 -7.48 -20.59
C ASP A 82 -5.14 -6.73 -19.39
N LEU A 83 -6.12 -5.86 -19.67
CA LEU A 83 -7.01 -5.27 -18.65
C LEU A 83 -7.74 -6.35 -17.80
N SER A 84 -7.72 -7.62 -18.22
CA SER A 84 -8.64 -8.69 -17.82
C SER A 84 -8.40 -9.24 -16.41
N ALA A 85 -7.15 -9.53 -16.02
CA ALA A 85 -6.87 -10.20 -14.75
C ALA A 85 -7.09 -9.25 -13.55
N VAL A 86 -6.52 -8.04 -13.61
CA VAL A 86 -6.67 -7.05 -12.53
C VAL A 86 -8.12 -6.59 -12.42
N LEU A 87 -8.82 -6.37 -13.54
CA LEU A 87 -10.23 -6.00 -13.51
C LEU A 87 -11.11 -7.16 -13.05
N GLY A 88 -10.76 -8.41 -13.39
CA GLY A 88 -11.43 -9.61 -12.89
C GLY A 88 -11.32 -9.72 -11.37
N LEU A 89 -10.13 -9.48 -10.83
CA LEU A 89 -9.88 -9.42 -9.39
C LEU A 89 -10.69 -8.28 -8.74
N VAL A 90 -10.60 -7.06 -9.26
CA VAL A 90 -11.37 -5.91 -8.70
C VAL A 90 -12.89 -6.15 -8.75
N ARG A 91 -13.41 -6.84 -9.79
CA ARG A 91 -14.84 -7.17 -9.91
C ARG A 91 -15.30 -8.27 -8.96
N LYS A 92 -14.44 -9.23 -8.61
CA LYS A 92 -14.75 -10.25 -7.59
C LYS A 92 -14.93 -9.63 -6.20
N GLY A 93 -14.26 -8.51 -5.94
CA GLY A 93 -14.45 -7.72 -4.72
C GLY A 93 -13.86 -8.40 -3.49
N CYS A 94 -14.69 -9.16 -2.77
CA CYS A 94 -14.43 -9.63 -1.40
C CYS A 94 -13.80 -11.03 -1.22
N PRO A 95 -13.53 -11.89 -2.21
CA PRO A 95 -12.85 -13.17 -1.95
C PRO A 95 -11.45 -13.19 -2.59
N ILE A 96 -10.62 -12.18 -2.29
CA ILE A 96 -9.25 -12.12 -2.79
C ILE A 96 -8.32 -11.84 -1.63
N ASP A 97 -7.44 -12.80 -1.41
CA ASP A 97 -6.36 -12.65 -0.45
C ASP A 97 -5.09 -12.28 -1.20
N ILE A 98 -4.37 -11.30 -0.65
CA ILE A 98 -3.17 -10.76 -1.27
C ILE A 98 -2.00 -10.97 -0.33
N GLN A 99 -0.96 -11.62 -0.84
CA GLN A 99 0.29 -11.76 -0.13
C GLN A 99 1.40 -10.98 -0.85
N VAL A 100 2.08 -10.12 -0.09
CA VAL A 100 3.19 -9.32 -0.57
C VAL A 100 4.47 -9.80 0.12
N HIS A 101 5.33 -10.43 -0.66
CA HIS A 101 6.59 -10.97 -0.17
C HIS A 101 7.70 -9.96 -0.46
N PHE A 102 8.49 -9.62 0.55
CA PHE A 102 9.64 -8.74 0.45
C PHE A 102 10.91 -9.55 0.67
N GLY A 103 11.90 -9.36 -0.19
CA GLY A 103 13.22 -9.91 0.05
C GLY A 103 14.23 -9.61 -1.05
N ALA A 104 15.50 -9.86 -0.74
CA ALA A 104 16.56 -9.88 -1.74
C ALA A 104 16.29 -10.98 -2.78
N CYS A 105 16.69 -10.73 -4.04
CA CYS A 105 16.33 -11.51 -5.24
C CYS A 105 16.58 -13.03 -5.12
N GLN A 106 15.62 -13.76 -4.55
CA GLN A 106 15.38 -15.18 -4.81
C GLN A 106 14.43 -15.31 -6.01
N GLN A 107 14.29 -16.53 -6.52
CA GLN A 107 13.44 -16.84 -7.68
C GLN A 107 12.04 -16.21 -7.50
N PRO A 108 11.63 -15.23 -8.33
CA PRO A 108 10.44 -14.41 -8.07
C PRO A 108 9.12 -15.19 -7.99
N THR A 109 9.06 -16.36 -8.63
CA THR A 109 7.90 -17.25 -8.69
C THR A 109 7.85 -18.24 -7.53
N ASP A 110 8.91 -18.34 -6.72
CA ASP A 110 8.96 -19.28 -5.60
C ASP A 110 8.25 -18.69 -4.39
N PHE A 111 6.99 -19.07 -4.20
CA PHE A 111 6.18 -18.64 -3.08
C PHE A 111 6.82 -18.99 -1.72
N ASN A 112 7.53 -20.13 -1.61
CA ASN A 112 8.11 -20.63 -0.37
C ASN A 112 9.62 -20.33 -0.21
N GLY A 113 10.20 -19.50 -1.08
CA GLY A 113 11.63 -19.29 -1.24
C GLY A 113 12.39 -18.56 -0.12
N GLY A 114 11.88 -18.55 1.11
CA GLY A 114 12.57 -17.97 2.27
C GLY A 114 12.65 -16.44 2.25
N TRP A 115 11.49 -15.79 2.12
CA TRP A 115 11.36 -14.33 2.06
C TRP A 115 11.70 -13.64 3.39
N ASP A 116 12.31 -12.44 3.31
CA ASP A 116 12.70 -11.66 4.49
C ASP A 116 11.48 -11.14 5.28
N LYS A 117 10.38 -10.84 4.57
CA LYS A 117 9.12 -10.41 5.18
C LYS A 117 7.93 -10.76 4.29
N ILE A 118 6.84 -11.21 4.90
CA ILE A 118 5.59 -11.49 4.20
C ILE A 118 4.49 -10.62 4.84
N ILE A 119 3.75 -9.89 4.01
CA ILE A 119 2.54 -9.18 4.41
C ILE A 119 1.35 -9.94 3.81
N VAL A 120 0.44 -10.35 4.66
CA VAL A 120 -0.77 -11.07 4.29
C VAL A 120 -1.97 -10.13 4.49
N LEU A 121 -2.76 -9.95 3.44
CA LEU A 121 -4.00 -9.20 3.44
C LEU A 121 -5.12 -10.19 3.11
N GLU A 122 -5.75 -10.72 4.15
CA GLU A 122 -6.86 -11.68 4.06
C GLU A 122 -8.15 -11.02 4.54
N LEU A 123 -9.30 -11.49 4.02
CA LEU A 123 -10.58 -11.14 4.66
C LEU A 123 -10.75 -11.89 5.98
N ALA A 124 -11.11 -11.14 7.01
CA ALA A 124 -11.43 -11.65 8.35
C ALA A 124 -12.84 -12.28 8.43
#